data_AF-A0AAV6K5M1-F1
#
_entry.id   AF-A0AAV6K5M1-F1
#
_cell.length_a   1.000
_cell.length_b   1.000
_cell.length_c   1.000
_cell.angle_alpha   90.00
_cell.angle_beta   90.00
_cell.angle_gamma   90.00
#
_symmetry.space_group_name_H-M   'P 1'
#
loop_
_entity.id
_entity.type
_entity.pdbx_description
1 polymer ?
#
loop_
_entity_poly.entity_id
_entity_poly.type
_entity_poly.pdbx_seq_one_letter_code
_entity_poly.pdbx_strand_id
1 'polypeptide(L)'
;MVSVVLQSAYYHSGGWRVNPNLYEEGKVCLSLLNTWTGRGNEVWDPSSSSILQVLVSLQGLVLNSKPYFNEAGYDKQIGTAEGEKNSLSYNENTFLLNCKTIMYLMRKTPKDFEDLVREHFRRRGYYILKACDAYMKGYLIGSLTKDASLSDRSIANANSVGFKLMMAKIVPKLLLSLNEIGADYLEGLGLIYSVDLDKNILLSSLKAWQPELSGAKLKGLTEFARHVIQQIWNEQKLVKLAAFAVEAREKSLLDKVYAFNARLANSSAGFKVPEKSRPSLS
;
A
#
# COMPACT_ATOMS: atom_id res chain seq x y z
N MET A 1 21.62 -1.99 50.80
CA MET A 1 20.51 -2.49 49.96
C MET A 1 20.65 -1.80 48.61
N VAL A 2 21.20 -2.47 47.61
CA VAL A 2 21.43 -1.88 46.27
C VAL A 2 20.31 -2.39 45.37
N SER A 3 19.33 -1.55 45.08
CA SER A 3 18.28 -1.87 44.11
C SER A 3 18.58 -1.08 42.83
N VAL A 4 19.32 -1.70 41.90
CA VAL A 4 19.44 -1.17 40.54
C VAL A 4 18.24 -1.68 39.76
N VAL A 5 17.19 -0.87 39.67
CA VAL A 5 16.09 -1.13 38.75
C VAL A 5 16.43 -0.43 37.43
N LEU A 6 17.07 -1.16 36.51
CA LEU A 6 17.26 -0.70 35.13
C LEU A 6 15.93 -0.87 34.41
N GLN A 7 15.25 0.25 34.11
CA GLN A 7 14.07 0.20 33.27
C GLN A 7 14.47 -0.10 31.83
N SER A 8 13.78 -1.07 31.23
CA SER A 8 13.96 -1.43 29.83
C SER A 8 12.62 -1.39 29.12
N ALA A 9 12.65 -1.04 27.84
CA ALA A 9 11.52 -1.14 26.94
C ALA A 9 11.95 -1.92 25.70
N TYR A 10 11.04 -2.75 25.19
CA TYR A 10 11.28 -3.58 24.02
C TYR A 10 10.27 -3.24 22.93
N TYR A 11 10.77 -2.89 21.74
CA TYR A 11 9.94 -2.63 20.57
C TYR A 11 9.70 -3.93 19.79
N HIS A 12 8.44 -4.34 19.68
CA HIS A 12 8.05 -5.48 18.84
C HIS A 12 8.05 -5.08 17.36
N SER A 13 9.24 -5.00 16.78
CA SER A 13 9.50 -4.42 15.45
C SER A 13 8.90 -5.21 14.27
N GLY A 14 8.69 -6.52 14.43
CA GLY A 14 8.37 -7.41 13.31
C GLY A 14 9.47 -7.51 12.25
N GLY A 15 10.71 -7.09 12.58
CA GLY A 15 11.84 -7.01 11.65
C GLY A 15 11.89 -5.73 10.83
N TRP A 16 11.21 -4.65 11.25
CA TRP A 16 11.19 -3.37 10.54
C TRP A 16 11.68 -2.20 11.40
N ARG A 17 12.59 -1.39 10.84
CA ARG A 17 13.08 -0.14 11.44
C ARG A 17 12.26 1.04 10.94
N VAL A 18 11.24 1.44 11.70
CA VAL A 18 10.35 2.57 11.36
C VAL A 18 10.87 3.93 11.83
N ASN A 19 11.88 3.94 12.71
CA ASN A 19 12.48 5.15 13.24
C ASN A 19 13.95 4.89 13.61
N PRO A 20 14.88 5.88 13.52
CA PRO A 20 16.26 5.69 13.93
C PRO A 20 16.43 5.22 15.38
N ASN A 21 15.52 5.60 16.28
CA ASN A 21 15.50 5.20 17.69
C ASN A 21 14.76 3.87 17.97
N LEU A 22 14.15 3.22 16.97
CA LEU A 22 13.40 1.97 17.11
C LEU A 22 14.01 0.88 16.23
N TYR A 23 14.85 0.06 16.82
CA TYR A 23 15.72 -0.88 16.10
C TYR A 23 14.98 -2.15 15.70
N GLU A 24 15.51 -2.86 14.70
CA GLU A 24 14.92 -4.10 14.17
C GLU A 24 14.95 -5.23 15.21
N GLU A 25 15.98 -5.29 16.03
CA GLU A 25 16.09 -6.26 17.14
C GLU A 25 15.22 -5.90 18.35
N GLY A 26 14.57 -4.73 18.33
CA GLY A 26 13.64 -4.26 19.36
C GLY A 26 14.24 -3.33 20.41
N LYS A 27 15.50 -2.91 20.24
CA LYS A 27 16.10 -1.87 21.08
C LYS A 27 15.40 -0.52 20.87
N VAL A 28 15.11 0.15 21.97
CA VAL A 28 14.56 1.51 22.00
C VAL A 28 15.62 2.47 22.51
N CYS A 29 15.94 3.52 21.74
CA CYS A 29 16.85 4.58 22.16
C CYS A 29 16.08 5.74 22.80
N LEU A 30 16.22 5.88 24.12
CA LEU A 30 15.64 6.98 24.88
C LEU A 30 16.51 7.23 26.11
N SER A 31 16.76 8.49 26.45
CA SER A 31 17.60 8.86 27.59
C SER A 31 17.04 8.34 28.92
N LEU A 32 15.70 8.37 29.07
CA LEU A 32 14.98 7.79 30.21
C LEU A 32 15.11 6.26 30.33
N LEU A 33 15.60 5.58 29.30
CA LEU A 33 15.87 4.13 29.32
C LEU A 33 17.36 3.83 29.40
N ASN A 34 18.20 4.85 29.61
CA ASN A 34 19.67 4.75 29.60
C ASN A 34 20.25 4.16 28.30
N THR A 35 19.51 4.26 27.19
CA THR A 35 19.94 3.77 25.86
C THR A 35 20.28 4.91 24.90
N TRP A 36 20.18 6.15 25.36
CA TRP A 36 20.60 7.37 24.66
C TRP A 36 21.21 8.36 25.64
N THR A 37 21.97 9.32 25.13
CA THR A 37 22.53 10.39 25.95
C THR A 37 21.42 11.34 26.41
N GLY A 38 21.52 11.82 27.65
CA GLY A 38 20.62 12.82 28.23
C GLY A 38 21.27 13.50 29.43
N ARG A 39 20.66 14.58 29.93
CA ARG A 39 21.15 15.36 31.06
C ARG A 39 20.05 15.67 32.06
N GLY A 40 20.41 15.73 33.34
CA GLY A 40 19.49 16.11 34.41
C GLY A 40 18.21 15.27 34.43
N ASN A 41 17.06 15.92 34.27
CA ASN A 41 15.73 15.31 34.28
C ASN A 41 15.37 14.49 33.02
N GLU A 42 16.26 14.43 32.03
CA GLU A 42 16.12 13.55 30.86
C GLU A 42 16.57 12.11 31.14
N VAL A 43 17.32 11.89 32.22
CA VAL A 43 17.81 10.58 32.67
C VAL A 43 16.84 10.01 33.70
N TRP A 44 16.68 8.69 33.74
CA TRP A 44 15.79 8.03 34.69
C TRP A 44 16.17 8.33 36.14
N ASP A 45 15.20 8.82 36.90
CA ASP A 45 15.28 9.04 38.35
C ASP A 45 14.20 8.19 39.04
N PRO A 46 14.58 7.19 39.87
CA PRO A 46 13.62 6.35 40.58
C PRO A 46 12.62 7.10 41.48
N SER A 47 12.96 8.33 41.90
CA SER A 47 12.11 9.13 42.79
C SER A 47 11.08 10.00 42.06
N SER A 48 11.29 10.28 40.78
CA SER A 48 10.47 11.26 40.03
C SER A 48 10.04 10.80 38.64
N SER A 49 10.76 9.87 38.00
CA SER A 49 10.40 9.33 36.69
C SER A 49 9.22 8.37 36.75
N SER A 50 8.49 8.28 35.64
CA SER A 50 7.33 7.39 35.53
C SER A 50 7.25 6.73 34.15
N ILE A 51 6.50 5.62 34.06
CA ILE A 51 6.18 4.98 32.78
C ILE A 51 5.44 5.97 31.86
N LEU A 52 4.57 6.82 32.41
CA LEU A 52 3.88 7.85 31.65
C LEU A 52 4.87 8.81 30.98
N GLN A 53 5.93 9.21 31.69
CA GLN A 53 6.99 10.05 31.12
C GLN A 53 7.66 9.35 29.93
N VAL A 54 7.99 8.07 30.06
CA VAL A 54 8.56 7.27 28.94
C VAL A 54 7.60 7.24 27.75
N LEU A 55 6.31 6.97 27.96
CA LEU A 55 5.30 6.91 26.89
C LEU A 55 5.10 8.25 26.19
N VAL A 56 5.07 9.36 26.94
CA VAL A 56 4.95 10.71 26.38
C VAL A 56 6.22 11.11 25.64
N SER A 57 7.41 10.76 26.14
CA SER A 57 8.67 10.98 25.42
C SER A 57 8.74 10.19 24.12
N LEU A 58 8.28 8.94 24.10
CA LEU A 58 8.16 8.17 22.85
C LEU A 58 7.22 8.85 21.85
N GLN A 59 6.05 9.31 22.31
CA GLN A 59 5.08 10.00 21.44
C GLN A 59 5.63 11.32 20.88
N GLY A 60 6.30 12.13 21.71
CA GLY A 60 6.75 13.47 21.33
C GLY A 60 8.08 13.49 20.58
N LEU A 61 9.04 12.67 21.00
CA LEU A 61 10.41 12.71 20.48
C LEU A 61 10.65 11.66 19.39
N VAL A 62 10.08 10.46 19.54
CA VAL A 62 10.34 9.34 18.62
C VAL A 62 9.29 9.30 17.50
N LEU A 63 8.00 9.30 17.83
CA LEU A 63 6.90 9.15 16.86
C LEU A 63 6.47 10.49 16.24
N ASN A 64 7.43 11.26 15.73
CA ASN A 64 7.21 12.59 15.16
C ASN A 64 7.01 12.57 13.63
N SER A 65 6.77 13.75 13.03
CA SER A 65 6.45 13.90 11.59
C SER A 65 7.66 13.85 10.64
N LYS A 66 8.88 13.99 11.16
CA LYS A 66 10.14 13.97 10.40
C LYS A 66 11.19 13.08 11.09
N PRO A 67 10.92 11.77 11.26
CA PRO A 67 11.77 10.85 12.00
C PRO A 67 13.18 10.68 11.42
N TYR A 68 13.42 11.07 10.17
CA TYR A 68 14.76 11.12 9.57
C TYR A 68 15.78 11.90 10.42
N PHE A 69 15.35 13.03 11.00
CA PHE A 69 16.23 13.88 11.79
C PHE A 69 16.47 13.37 13.21
N ASN A 70 15.85 12.25 13.60
CA ASN A 70 16.17 11.58 14.86
C ASN A 70 17.52 10.83 14.80
N GLU A 71 18.10 10.67 13.60
CA GLU A 71 19.42 10.06 13.44
C GLU A 71 20.52 10.98 13.97
N ALA A 72 21.51 10.39 14.65
CA ALA A 72 22.58 11.16 15.27
C ALA A 72 23.37 11.97 14.23
N GLY A 73 23.52 13.27 14.48
CA GLY A 73 24.29 14.17 13.64
C GLY A 73 23.54 14.73 12.43
N TYR A 74 22.24 14.43 12.28
CA TYR A 74 21.43 14.96 11.18
C TYR A 74 20.82 16.33 11.49
N ASP A 75 21.03 16.87 12.70
CA ASP A 75 20.54 18.20 13.13
C ASP A 75 20.95 19.31 12.16
N LYS A 76 22.18 19.24 11.64
CA LYS A 76 22.73 20.22 10.69
C LYS A 76 22.06 20.18 9.31
N GLN A 77 21.32 19.12 9.01
CA GLN A 77 20.62 18.96 7.73
C GLN A 77 19.20 19.55 7.77
N ILE A 78 18.68 19.87 8.95
CA ILE A 78 17.34 20.46 9.12
C ILE A 78 17.28 21.78 8.33
N GLY A 79 16.22 21.93 7.51
CA GLY A 79 16.02 23.11 6.66
C GLY A 79 16.90 23.16 5.41
N THR A 80 17.86 22.24 5.24
CA THR A 80 18.60 22.13 3.97
C THR A 80 17.73 21.42 2.92
N ALA A 81 17.86 21.80 1.65
CA ALA A 81 17.09 21.18 0.57
C ALA A 81 17.30 19.65 0.50
N GLU A 82 18.54 19.20 0.71
CA GLU A 82 18.90 17.79 0.70
C GLU A 82 18.32 17.04 1.92
N GLY A 83 18.46 17.61 3.12
CA GLY A 83 17.89 17.02 4.34
C GLY A 83 16.37 16.89 4.28
N GLU A 84 15.67 17.91 3.78
CA GLU A 84 14.22 17.87 3.60
C GLU A 84 13.80 16.82 2.56
N LYS A 85 14.52 16.70 1.44
CA LYS A 85 14.29 15.65 0.43
C LYS A 85 14.49 14.24 1.00
N ASN A 86 15.54 14.04 1.79
CA ASN A 86 15.80 12.75 2.44
C ASN A 86 14.76 12.43 3.51
N SER A 87 14.29 13.43 4.26
CA SER A 87 13.18 13.26 5.20
C SER A 87 11.89 12.83 4.51
N LEU A 88 11.56 13.37 3.33
CA LEU A 88 10.39 12.95 2.56
C LEU A 88 10.51 11.48 2.12
N SER A 89 11.68 11.10 1.60
CA SER A 89 11.95 9.72 1.17
C SER A 89 11.89 8.74 2.35
N TYR A 90 12.38 9.16 3.53
CA TYR A 90 12.28 8.37 4.76
C TYR A 90 10.82 8.18 5.20
N ASN A 91 10.00 9.22 5.09
CA ASN A 91 8.57 9.14 5.42
C ASN A 91 7.82 8.17 4.51
N GLU A 92 8.14 8.13 3.21
CA GLU A 92 7.59 7.14 2.26
C GLU A 92 7.88 5.71 2.71
N ASN A 93 9.15 5.41 2.99
CA ASN A 93 9.53 4.09 3.47
C ASN A 93 8.88 3.74 4.81
N THR A 94 8.87 4.68 5.75
CA THR A 94 8.24 4.51 7.06
C THR A 94 6.75 4.20 6.94
N PHE A 95 6.03 4.87 6.03
CA PHE A 95 4.62 4.59 5.80
C PHE A 95 4.38 3.18 5.21
N LEU A 96 5.23 2.73 4.27
CA LEU A 96 5.19 1.37 3.75
C LEU A 96 5.42 0.32 4.85
N LEU A 97 6.39 0.56 5.73
CA LEU A 97 6.70 -0.30 6.87
C LEU A 97 5.57 -0.28 7.92
N ASN A 98 4.94 0.87 8.16
CA ASN A 98 3.77 0.97 9.02
C ASN A 98 2.60 0.13 8.50
N CYS A 99 2.31 0.16 7.19
CA CYS A 99 1.29 -0.70 6.59
C CYS A 99 1.59 -2.20 6.82
N LYS A 100 2.86 -2.61 6.70
CA LYS A 100 3.29 -3.98 7.01
C LYS A 100 3.15 -4.32 8.49
N THR A 101 3.52 -3.40 9.37
CA THR A 101 3.43 -3.54 10.83
C THR A 101 1.97 -3.70 11.27
N ILE A 102 1.05 -2.93 10.70
CA ILE A 102 -0.40 -3.06 10.96
C ILE A 102 -0.89 -4.47 10.59
N MET A 103 -0.57 -4.96 9.39
CA MET A 103 -0.92 -6.33 8.99
C MET A 103 -0.26 -7.39 9.89
N TYR A 104 0.97 -7.17 10.33
CA TYR A 104 1.67 -8.06 11.25
C TYR A 104 1.00 -8.10 12.61
N LEU A 105 0.64 -6.96 13.20
CA LEU A 105 -0.04 -6.88 14.49
C LEU A 105 -1.41 -7.55 14.46
N MET A 106 -2.17 -7.42 13.37
CA MET A 106 -3.45 -8.12 13.21
C MET A 106 -3.27 -9.65 13.13
N ARG A 107 -2.18 -10.14 12.53
CA ARG A 107 -1.90 -11.58 12.44
C ARG A 107 -1.29 -12.17 13.69
N LYS A 108 -0.39 -11.43 14.34
CA LYS A 108 0.35 -11.83 15.53
C LYS A 108 0.14 -10.78 16.60
N THR A 109 -1.06 -10.80 17.15
CA THR A 109 -1.45 -9.82 18.17
C THR A 109 -0.66 -10.09 19.46
N PRO A 110 -0.16 -9.06 20.15
CA PRO A 110 0.47 -9.25 21.46
C PRO A 110 -0.54 -9.83 22.45
N LYS A 111 -0.06 -10.76 23.27
CA LYS A 111 -0.86 -11.39 24.32
C LYS A 111 -1.42 -10.32 25.25
N ASP A 112 -2.69 -10.45 25.62
CA ASP A 112 -3.44 -9.56 26.50
C ASP A 112 -3.79 -8.19 25.86
N PHE A 113 -3.54 -8.03 24.55
CA PHE A 113 -3.88 -6.85 23.76
C PHE A 113 -4.80 -7.18 22.56
N GLU A 114 -5.33 -8.39 22.47
CA GLU A 114 -6.14 -8.89 21.37
C GLU A 114 -7.34 -7.99 21.06
N ASP A 115 -8.15 -7.72 22.08
CA ASP A 115 -9.34 -6.88 21.93
C ASP A 115 -8.96 -5.42 21.63
N LEU A 116 -7.91 -4.90 22.24
CA LEU A 116 -7.44 -3.53 21.99
C LEU A 116 -7.01 -3.35 20.53
N VAL A 117 -6.19 -4.27 20.02
CA VAL A 117 -5.68 -4.23 18.65
C VAL A 117 -6.81 -4.40 17.64
N ARG A 118 -7.70 -5.37 17.87
CA ARG A 118 -8.89 -5.59 17.03
C ARG A 118 -9.75 -4.34 16.99
N GLU A 119 -10.13 -3.81 18.15
CA GLU A 119 -10.98 -2.63 18.28
C GLU A 119 -10.36 -1.39 17.64
N HIS A 120 -9.06 -1.18 17.87
CA HIS A 120 -8.33 -0.06 17.32
C HIS A 120 -8.37 -0.09 15.79
N PHE A 121 -7.97 -1.19 15.17
CA PHE A 121 -7.93 -1.27 13.72
C PHE A 121 -9.31 -1.34 13.08
N ARG A 122 -10.31 -1.87 13.79
CA ARG A 122 -11.72 -1.81 13.38
C ARG A 122 -12.19 -0.36 13.22
N ARG A 123 -11.96 0.47 14.25
CA ARG A 123 -12.35 1.91 14.24
C ARG A 123 -11.47 2.78 13.35
N ARG A 124 -10.19 2.41 13.18
CA ARG A 124 -9.21 3.21 12.44
C ARG A 124 -9.06 2.78 10.98
N GLY A 125 -9.63 1.65 10.57
CA GLY A 125 -9.51 1.11 9.21
C GLY A 125 -9.89 2.11 8.12
N TYR A 126 -11.02 2.80 8.27
CA TYR A 126 -11.43 3.89 7.36
C TYR A 126 -10.34 4.96 7.18
N TYR A 127 -9.79 5.46 8.28
CA TYR A 127 -8.77 6.51 8.27
C TYR A 127 -7.45 6.02 7.65
N ILE A 128 -7.06 4.78 7.94
CA ILE A 128 -5.86 4.16 7.38
C ILE A 128 -5.99 4.05 5.85
N LEU A 129 -7.11 3.54 5.35
CA LEU A 129 -7.35 3.40 3.92
C LEU A 129 -7.48 4.76 3.22
N LYS A 130 -8.11 5.75 3.85
CA LYS A 130 -8.11 7.13 3.35
C LYS A 130 -6.71 7.71 3.23
N ALA A 131 -5.82 7.45 4.19
CA ALA A 131 -4.42 7.83 4.09
C ALA A 131 -3.72 7.13 2.93
N CYS A 132 -3.92 5.82 2.77
CA CYS A 132 -3.39 5.08 1.63
C CYS A 132 -3.86 5.68 0.29
N ASP A 133 -5.15 5.99 0.14
CA ASP A 133 -5.74 6.57 -1.07
C ASP A 133 -5.12 7.93 -1.40
N ALA A 134 -5.08 8.82 -0.40
CA ALA A 134 -4.50 10.15 -0.56
C ALA A 134 -3.02 10.06 -0.96
N TYR A 135 -2.22 9.22 -0.29
CA TYR A 135 -0.79 9.17 -0.57
C TYR A 135 -0.48 8.47 -1.90
N MET A 136 -1.32 7.51 -2.32
CA MET A 136 -1.25 6.95 -3.68
C MET A 136 -1.58 7.99 -4.76
N LYS A 137 -2.55 8.88 -4.51
CA LYS A 137 -2.85 10.04 -5.37
C LYS A 137 -1.75 11.11 -5.37
N GLY A 138 -0.75 10.97 -4.51
CA GLY A 138 0.44 11.83 -4.48
C GLY A 138 0.36 13.00 -3.52
N TYR A 139 -0.61 13.00 -2.60
CA TYR A 139 -0.63 13.94 -1.49
C TYR A 139 0.47 13.59 -0.47
N LEU A 140 1.10 14.61 0.10
CA LEU A 140 2.18 14.46 1.07
C LEU A 140 1.78 13.57 2.25
N ILE A 141 2.68 12.69 2.70
CA ILE A 141 2.44 11.85 3.89
C ILE A 141 2.26 12.73 5.12
N GLY A 142 1.21 12.45 5.90
CA GLY A 142 0.81 13.27 7.05
C GLY A 142 -0.08 14.47 6.71
N SER A 143 -0.51 14.65 5.46
CA SER A 143 -1.33 15.80 5.03
C SER A 143 -2.83 15.72 5.36
N LEU A 144 -3.30 14.61 5.93
CA LEU A 144 -4.70 14.43 6.29
C LEU A 144 -5.00 14.99 7.69
N THR A 145 -6.17 15.62 7.81
CA THR A 145 -6.73 16.08 9.08
C THR A 145 -7.30 14.91 9.90
N LYS A 146 -7.70 15.19 11.15
CA LYS A 146 -8.23 14.17 12.08
C LYS A 146 -9.48 13.46 11.56
N ASP A 147 -10.26 14.12 10.72
CA ASP A 147 -11.47 13.64 10.04
C ASP A 147 -11.18 12.96 8.69
N ALA A 148 -9.91 12.72 8.36
CA ALA A 148 -9.46 12.16 7.07
C ALA A 148 -9.77 13.02 5.84
N SER A 149 -9.90 14.33 6.03
CA SER A 149 -9.99 15.31 4.96
C SER A 149 -8.59 15.78 4.54
N LEU A 150 -8.44 16.25 3.30
CA LEU A 150 -7.19 16.87 2.85
C LEU A 150 -7.04 18.23 3.54
N SER A 151 -5.82 18.53 4.01
CA SER A 151 -5.51 19.88 4.48
C SER A 151 -5.27 20.83 3.30
N ASP A 152 -5.63 22.11 3.47
CA ASP A 152 -5.49 23.17 2.46
C ASP A 152 -4.04 23.42 2.00
N ARG A 153 -3.05 22.79 2.65
CA ARG A 153 -1.61 22.89 2.35
C ARG A 153 -1.09 21.72 1.51
N SER A 154 -1.97 20.88 0.96
CA SER A 154 -1.55 19.66 0.27
C SER A 154 -0.85 19.97 -1.05
N ILE A 155 0.44 19.64 -1.15
CA ILE A 155 1.18 19.69 -2.41
C ILE A 155 0.84 18.42 -3.20
N ALA A 156 0.24 18.58 -4.38
CA ALA A 156 0.03 17.48 -5.30
C ALA A 156 1.37 16.99 -5.87
N ASN A 157 1.52 15.68 -6.08
CA ASN A 157 2.74 15.02 -6.56
C ASN A 157 3.97 15.11 -5.64
N ALA A 158 3.76 15.16 -4.32
CA ALA A 158 4.84 15.16 -3.35
C ALA A 158 5.56 13.80 -3.22
N ASN A 159 4.91 12.70 -3.63
CA ASN A 159 5.43 11.35 -3.44
C ASN A 159 6.05 10.75 -4.70
N SER A 160 7.11 9.96 -4.52
CA SER A 160 7.85 9.25 -5.55
C SER A 160 7.01 8.20 -6.27
N VAL A 161 7.36 7.93 -7.53
CA VAL A 161 6.72 6.88 -8.33
C VAL A 161 6.94 5.49 -7.70
N GLY A 162 8.15 5.24 -7.18
CA GLY A 162 8.50 3.98 -6.51
C GLY A 162 7.60 3.69 -5.31
N PHE A 163 7.37 4.70 -4.47
CA PHE A 163 6.44 4.60 -3.35
C PHE A 163 5.03 4.23 -3.80
N LYS A 164 4.47 4.94 -4.79
CA LYS A 164 3.12 4.67 -5.33
C LYS A 164 2.98 3.24 -5.86
N LEU A 165 4.00 2.74 -6.58
CA LEU A 165 4.03 1.35 -7.08
C LEU A 165 4.06 0.32 -5.94
N MET A 166 4.80 0.59 -4.87
CA MET A 166 4.84 -0.29 -3.70
C MET A 166 3.52 -0.28 -2.92
N MET A 167 2.91 0.89 -2.78
CA MET A 167 1.58 1.04 -2.18
C MET A 167 0.52 0.23 -2.95
N ALA A 168 0.53 0.28 -4.29
CA ALA A 168 -0.39 -0.51 -5.11
C ALA A 168 -0.27 -2.04 -4.86
N LYS A 169 0.87 -2.53 -4.38
CA LYS A 169 1.07 -3.93 -3.99
C LYS A 169 0.66 -4.24 -2.54
N ILE A 170 0.77 -3.26 -1.64
CA ILE A 170 0.55 -3.43 -0.20
C ILE A 170 -0.90 -3.19 0.18
N VAL A 171 -1.50 -2.11 -0.29
CA VAL A 171 -2.86 -1.69 0.05
C VAL A 171 -3.93 -2.77 -0.16
N PRO A 172 -3.96 -3.53 -1.27
CA PRO A 172 -4.93 -4.62 -1.41
C PRO A 172 -4.83 -5.67 -0.28
N LYS A 173 -3.61 -6.02 0.16
CA LYS A 173 -3.42 -6.97 1.26
C LYS A 173 -3.86 -6.38 2.60
N LEU A 174 -3.59 -5.09 2.80
CA LEU A 174 -4.01 -4.35 3.99
C LEU A 174 -5.53 -4.25 4.06
N LEU A 175 -6.19 -3.96 2.92
CA LEU A 175 -7.65 -3.91 2.81
C LEU A 175 -8.27 -5.25 3.19
N LEU A 176 -7.77 -6.36 2.63
CA LEU A 176 -8.24 -7.70 2.99
C LEU A 176 -8.10 -7.96 4.50
N SER A 177 -6.93 -7.64 5.06
CA SER A 177 -6.68 -7.84 6.50
C SER A 177 -7.60 -6.97 7.39
N LEU A 178 -7.92 -5.74 6.96
CA LEU A 178 -8.84 -4.86 7.67
C LEU A 178 -10.31 -5.33 7.55
N ASN A 179 -10.68 -5.91 6.41
CA ASN A 179 -12.02 -6.48 6.21
C ASN A 179 -12.24 -7.71 7.11
N GLU A 180 -11.22 -8.56 7.26
CA GLU A 180 -11.28 -9.76 8.12
C GLU A 180 -11.56 -9.42 9.60
N ILE A 181 -11.13 -8.25 10.07
CA ILE A 181 -11.38 -7.79 11.45
C ILE A 181 -12.67 -6.96 11.59
N GLY A 182 -13.45 -6.82 10.50
CA GLY A 182 -14.72 -6.10 10.47
C GLY A 182 -14.58 -4.58 10.55
N ALA A 183 -13.50 -4.00 10.02
CA ALA A 183 -13.34 -2.55 10.00
C ALA A 183 -14.48 -1.86 9.23
N ASP A 184 -15.08 -0.84 9.84
CA ASP A 184 -16.20 -0.12 9.25
C ASP A 184 -15.72 0.65 8.00
N TYR A 185 -16.24 0.30 6.82
CA TYR A 185 -15.98 1.00 5.58
C TYR A 185 -17.25 1.69 5.08
N LEU A 186 -17.10 2.89 4.51
CA LEU A 186 -18.08 3.42 3.59
C LEU A 186 -17.91 2.68 2.26
N GLU A 187 -18.98 2.05 1.75
CA GLU A 187 -19.05 1.17 0.57
C GLU A 187 -18.28 1.66 -0.68
N GLY A 188 -17.96 2.96 -0.78
CA GLY A 188 -17.22 3.54 -1.90
C GLY A 188 -15.71 3.20 -1.98
N LEU A 189 -15.02 2.96 -0.86
CA LEU A 189 -13.55 2.71 -0.90
C LEU A 189 -13.20 1.29 -1.36
N GLY A 190 -14.01 0.28 -1.00
CA GLY A 190 -13.81 -1.09 -1.48
C GLY A 190 -13.95 -1.22 -2.99
N LEU A 191 -14.87 -0.45 -3.59
CA LEU A 191 -15.04 -0.35 -5.05
C LEU A 191 -13.87 0.37 -5.72
N ILE A 192 -13.37 1.47 -5.15
CA ILE A 192 -12.20 2.21 -5.68
C ILE A 192 -10.98 1.29 -5.74
N TYR A 193 -10.68 0.53 -4.69
CA TYR A 193 -9.51 -0.34 -4.68
C TYR A 193 -9.66 -1.60 -5.54
N SER A 194 -10.87 -2.18 -5.65
CA SER A 194 -11.11 -3.27 -6.61
C SER A 194 -10.92 -2.79 -8.05
N VAL A 195 -11.34 -1.56 -8.37
CA VAL A 195 -11.28 -1.00 -9.74
C VAL A 195 -9.90 -0.43 -10.07
N ASP A 196 -9.20 0.21 -9.11
CA ASP A 196 -7.86 0.77 -9.32
C ASP A 196 -6.75 -0.29 -9.31
N LEU A 197 -6.91 -1.42 -8.61
CA LEU A 197 -5.99 -2.55 -8.76
C LEU A 197 -6.02 -3.08 -10.20
N ASP A 198 -7.23 -3.32 -10.71
CA ASP A 198 -7.41 -3.84 -12.06
C ASP A 198 -6.94 -2.82 -13.10
N LYS A 199 -7.30 -1.53 -12.97
CA LYS A 199 -6.83 -0.47 -13.88
C LYS A 199 -5.31 -0.32 -13.86
N ASN A 200 -4.64 -0.32 -12.70
CA ASN A 200 -3.18 -0.11 -12.63
C ASN A 200 -2.38 -1.36 -13.05
N ILE A 201 -2.85 -2.57 -12.72
CA ILE A 201 -2.27 -3.81 -13.25
C ILE A 201 -2.44 -3.83 -14.77
N LEU A 202 -3.65 -3.57 -15.28
CA LEU A 202 -3.90 -3.49 -16.72
C LEU A 202 -3.08 -2.39 -17.40
N LEU A 203 -2.94 -1.19 -16.81
CA LEU A 203 -2.14 -0.10 -17.39
C LEU A 203 -0.64 -0.43 -17.39
N SER A 204 -0.13 -1.04 -16.33
CA SER A 204 1.28 -1.42 -16.24
C SER A 204 1.62 -2.56 -17.20
N SER A 205 0.74 -3.56 -17.33
CA SER A 205 0.81 -4.60 -18.35
C SER A 205 0.66 -4.04 -19.76
N LEU A 206 -0.23 -3.06 -19.99
CA LEU A 206 -0.37 -2.37 -21.28
C LEU A 206 0.88 -1.57 -21.65
N LYS A 207 1.46 -0.82 -20.70
CA LYS A 207 2.67 -0.01 -20.91
C LYS A 207 3.90 -0.88 -21.16
N ALA A 208 3.98 -2.04 -20.53
CA ALA A 208 5.02 -3.04 -20.79
C ALA A 208 4.87 -3.69 -22.18
N TRP A 209 3.64 -3.82 -22.69
CA TRP A 209 3.35 -4.33 -24.04
C TRP A 209 3.38 -3.27 -25.16
N GLN A 210 3.35 -1.99 -24.80
CA GLN A 210 3.24 -0.88 -25.75
C GLN A 210 4.40 -0.74 -26.77
N PRO A 211 5.63 -1.25 -26.56
CA PRO A 211 6.68 -1.06 -27.56
C PRO A 211 6.59 -1.91 -28.84
N GLU A 212 5.75 -2.96 -28.92
CA GLU A 212 5.94 -3.98 -29.97
C GLU A 212 4.85 -4.13 -31.03
N LEU A 213 3.67 -3.51 -30.88
CA LEU A 213 2.57 -3.70 -31.84
C LEU A 213 1.99 -2.39 -32.34
N SER A 214 2.78 -1.64 -33.09
CA SER A 214 2.23 -0.66 -34.04
C SER A 214 1.76 -1.40 -35.30
N GLY A 215 0.61 -0.99 -35.85
CA GLY A 215 -0.07 -1.69 -36.96
C GLY A 215 0.75 -1.91 -38.23
N ALA A 216 1.92 -1.26 -38.37
CA ALA A 216 2.88 -1.50 -39.43
C ALA A 216 3.61 -2.86 -39.30
N LYS A 217 3.82 -3.40 -38.07
CA LYS A 217 4.54 -4.67 -37.83
C LYS A 217 3.70 -5.94 -37.99
N LEU A 218 2.37 -5.83 -38.11
CA LEU A 218 1.48 -6.99 -38.33
C LEU A 218 1.43 -7.45 -39.80
N LYS A 219 2.05 -6.67 -40.71
CA LYS A 219 2.25 -7.03 -42.12
C LYS A 219 3.40 -8.03 -42.25
N GLY A 220 3.08 -9.31 -42.08
CA GLY A 220 4.05 -10.41 -42.16
C GLY A 220 3.60 -11.68 -41.42
N LEU A 221 2.63 -11.54 -40.51
CA LEU A 221 2.02 -12.66 -39.80
C LEU A 221 0.97 -13.38 -40.67
N THR A 222 0.80 -14.68 -40.43
CA THR A 222 -0.26 -15.48 -41.05
C THR A 222 -1.64 -14.95 -40.66
N GLU A 223 -2.64 -15.14 -41.52
CA GLU A 223 -4.04 -14.72 -41.29
C GLU A 223 -4.57 -15.20 -39.93
N PHE A 224 -4.24 -16.42 -39.51
CA PHE A 224 -4.63 -16.97 -38.22
C PHE A 224 -4.01 -16.21 -37.03
N ALA A 225 -2.70 -15.92 -37.10
CA ALA A 225 -2.02 -15.16 -36.05
C ALA A 225 -2.55 -13.71 -35.97
N ARG A 226 -2.88 -13.10 -37.12
CA ARG A 226 -3.53 -11.79 -37.18
C ARG A 226 -4.92 -11.83 -36.53
N HIS A 227 -5.70 -12.88 -36.78
CA HIS A 227 -7.04 -13.05 -36.23
C HIS A 227 -7.03 -13.24 -34.71
N VAL A 228 -6.12 -14.08 -34.18
CA VAL A 228 -5.99 -14.31 -32.74
C VAL A 228 -5.54 -13.03 -32.02
N ILE A 229 -4.56 -12.31 -32.56
CA ILE A 229 -4.10 -11.04 -31.97
C ILE A 229 -5.20 -9.97 -32.03
N GLN A 230 -5.98 -9.92 -33.12
CA GLN A 230 -7.11 -9.01 -33.26
C GLN A 230 -8.27 -9.39 -32.32
N GLN A 231 -8.51 -10.67 -32.07
CA GLN A 231 -9.47 -11.15 -31.07
C GLN A 231 -9.08 -10.73 -29.66
N ILE A 232 -7.82 -10.95 -29.25
CA ILE A 232 -7.32 -10.52 -27.94
C ILE A 232 -7.43 -9.00 -27.79
N TRP A 233 -7.12 -8.24 -28.84
CA TRP A 233 -7.28 -6.79 -28.85
C TRP A 233 -8.75 -6.34 -28.69
N ASN A 234 -9.67 -7.03 -29.36
CA ASN A 234 -11.10 -6.75 -29.27
C ASN A 234 -11.67 -7.15 -27.91
N GLU A 235 -11.26 -8.28 -27.33
CA GLU A 235 -11.62 -8.68 -25.97
C GLU A 235 -11.12 -7.67 -24.93
N GLN A 236 -9.90 -7.14 -25.08
CA GLN A 236 -9.41 -6.08 -24.20
C GLN A 236 -10.15 -4.75 -24.36
N LYS A 237 -10.65 -4.42 -25.57
CA LYS A 237 -11.57 -3.29 -25.76
C LYS A 237 -12.92 -3.54 -25.08
N LEU A 238 -13.44 -4.76 -25.12
CA LEU A 238 -14.70 -5.13 -24.46
C LEU A 238 -14.58 -5.08 -22.94
N VAL A 239 -13.44 -5.47 -22.37
CA VAL A 239 -13.16 -5.31 -20.93
C VAL A 239 -13.16 -3.83 -20.54
N LYS A 240 -12.56 -2.96 -21.36
CA LYS A 240 -12.61 -1.50 -21.14
C LYS A 240 -14.03 -0.93 -21.29
N LEU A 241 -14.84 -1.46 -22.22
CA LEU A 241 -16.22 -1.06 -22.41
C LEU A 241 -17.13 -1.54 -21.26
N ALA A 242 -16.90 -2.74 -20.75
CA ALA A 242 -17.60 -3.29 -19.58
C ALA A 242 -17.27 -2.49 -18.32
N ALA A 243 -16.00 -2.14 -18.12
CA ALA A 243 -15.58 -1.25 -17.04
C ALA A 243 -16.25 0.13 -17.15
N PHE A 244 -16.37 0.68 -18.36
CA PHE A 244 -17.09 1.94 -18.61
C PHE A 244 -18.61 1.83 -18.38
N ALA A 245 -19.25 0.73 -18.75
CA ALA A 245 -20.68 0.50 -18.52
C ALA A 245 -21.02 0.34 -17.02
N VAL A 246 -20.12 -0.28 -16.25
CA VAL A 246 -20.19 -0.32 -14.78
C VAL A 246 -20.00 1.06 -14.17
N GLU A 247 -19.09 1.87 -14.72
CA GLU A 247 -18.84 3.27 -14.34
C GLU A 247 -20.06 4.19 -14.63
N ALA A 248 -20.81 3.94 -15.71
CA ALA A 248 -21.96 4.74 -16.14
C ALA A 248 -23.33 4.31 -15.53
N ARG A 249 -23.39 3.23 -14.74
CA ARG A 249 -24.64 2.63 -14.20
C ARG A 249 -25.73 2.33 -15.24
N GLU A 250 -25.39 2.19 -16.53
CA GLU A 250 -26.34 1.86 -17.59
C GLU A 250 -26.52 0.34 -17.73
N LYS A 251 -27.55 -0.20 -17.06
CA LYS A 251 -27.88 -1.63 -17.06
C LYS A 251 -28.10 -2.21 -18.48
N SER A 252 -28.65 -1.39 -19.40
CA SER A 252 -28.92 -1.81 -20.79
C SER A 252 -27.68 -2.07 -21.63
N LEU A 253 -26.56 -1.41 -21.32
CA LEU A 253 -25.29 -1.63 -22.02
C LEU A 253 -24.58 -2.88 -21.51
N LEU A 254 -24.68 -3.14 -20.20
CA LEU A 254 -24.14 -4.34 -19.58
C LEU A 254 -24.79 -5.62 -20.16
N ASP A 255 -26.12 -5.60 -20.30
CA ASP A 255 -26.87 -6.73 -20.89
C ASP A 255 -26.50 -6.98 -22.35
N LYS A 256 -26.22 -5.92 -23.14
CA LYS A 256 -25.75 -6.04 -24.52
C LYS A 256 -24.33 -6.61 -24.61
N VAL A 257 -23.45 -6.27 -23.68
CA VAL A 257 -22.09 -6.82 -23.58
C VAL A 257 -22.13 -8.29 -23.21
N TYR A 258 -22.95 -8.69 -22.24
CA TYR A 258 -23.14 -10.10 -21.89
C TYR A 258 -23.76 -10.91 -23.03
N ALA A 259 -24.76 -10.36 -23.73
CA ALA A 259 -25.36 -11.02 -24.90
C ALA A 259 -24.37 -11.18 -26.06
N PHE A 260 -23.45 -10.22 -26.26
CA PHE A 260 -22.39 -10.31 -27.26
C PHE A 260 -21.37 -11.39 -26.91
N ASN A 261 -20.93 -11.48 -25.65
CA ASN A 261 -20.02 -12.52 -25.17
C ASN A 261 -20.64 -13.93 -25.27
N ALA A 262 -21.94 -14.07 -24.97
CA ALA A 262 -22.65 -15.34 -25.15
C ALA A 262 -22.72 -15.79 -26.63
N ARG A 263 -22.85 -14.84 -27.57
CA ARG A 263 -22.80 -15.14 -29.02
C ARG A 263 -21.42 -15.56 -29.49
N LEU A 264 -20.35 -14.95 -28.96
CA LEU A 264 -18.97 -15.34 -29.26
C LEU A 264 -18.66 -16.75 -28.73
N ALA A 265 -19.06 -17.08 -27.51
CA ALA A 265 -18.88 -18.41 -26.92
C ALA A 265 -19.62 -19.52 -27.73
N ASN A 266 -20.80 -19.20 -28.27
CA ASN A 266 -21.53 -20.13 -29.14
C ASN A 266 -20.93 -20.26 -30.55
N SER A 267 -20.18 -19.26 -31.03
CA SER A 267 -19.47 -19.33 -32.33
C SER A 267 -18.20 -20.19 -32.28
N SER A 268 -17.57 -20.34 -31.11
CA SER A 268 -16.41 -21.22 -30.90
C SER A 268 -16.77 -22.71 -30.78
N ALA A 269 -18.04 -23.07 -30.62
CA ALA A 269 -18.49 -24.47 -30.49
C ALA A 269 -18.61 -25.22 -31.84
N GLY A 270 -18.35 -24.56 -32.97
CA GLY A 270 -18.53 -25.14 -34.32
C GLY A 270 -17.29 -25.77 -34.96
N PHE A 271 -16.11 -25.75 -34.32
CA PHE A 271 -14.87 -26.22 -34.95
C PHE A 271 -14.67 -27.74 -34.74
N LYS A 272 -15.25 -28.56 -35.63
CA LYS A 272 -14.86 -29.97 -35.75
C LYS A 272 -13.51 -30.09 -36.45
N VAL A 273 -12.54 -30.68 -35.76
CA VAL A 273 -11.21 -31.02 -36.29
C VAL A 273 -11.36 -32.06 -37.42
N PRO A 274 -10.76 -31.87 -38.62
CA PRO A 274 -10.79 -32.89 -39.67
C PRO A 274 -9.85 -34.05 -39.31
N GLU A 275 -10.34 -35.29 -39.44
CA GLU A 275 -9.52 -36.50 -39.37
C GLU A 275 -8.43 -36.49 -40.44
N LYS A 276 -7.17 -36.70 -40.04
CA LYS A 276 -6.04 -36.85 -40.96
C LYS A 276 -6.14 -38.17 -41.72
N SER A 277 -6.23 -38.08 -43.03
CA SER A 277 -6.08 -39.19 -43.98
C SER A 277 -4.71 -39.87 -43.84
N ARG A 278 -4.72 -41.19 -43.63
CA ARG A 278 -3.55 -42.09 -43.77
C ARG A 278 -3.15 -42.18 -45.26
N PRO A 279 -1.85 -42.22 -45.60
CA PRO A 279 -1.44 -42.47 -46.98
C PRO A 279 -1.57 -43.97 -47.30
N SER A 280 -2.19 -44.29 -48.43
CA SER A 280 -2.21 -45.64 -49.01
C SER A 280 -0.86 -45.96 -49.67
N LEU A 281 -0.34 -47.15 -49.39
CA LEU A 281 0.76 -47.78 -50.11
C LEU A 281 0.28 -48.30 -51.48
N SER A 282 1.24 -48.32 -52.42
CA SER A 282 1.23 -48.76 -53.83
C SER A 282 0.42 -47.92 -54.81
#